data_AF-A0A7J2JZY5-F1
#
_entry.id   AF-A0A7J2JZY5-F1
#
_cell.length_a   1.000
_cell.length_b   1.000
_cell.length_c   1.000
_cell.angle_alpha   90.00
_cell.angle_beta   90.00
_cell.angle_gamma   90.00
#
_symmetry.space_group_name_H-M   'P 1'
#
loop_
_entity.id
_entity.type
_entity.pdbx_description
1 polymer ?
#
loop_
_entity_poly.entity_id
_entity_poly.type
_entity_poly.pdbx_seq_one_letter_code
_entity_poly.pdbx_strand_id
1 'polypeptide(L)'
;SPIVGIAGLLLGLTRFMDMQALCLLGETKGHVPDPRAAKNVLKVLSKMFGLELDLSGLDAKIREAERIREELEKLELEKVLTGEKEEARRRPGRPEYIF
;
A
#
# COMPACT_ATOMS: atom_id res chain seq x y z
N SER A 1 -4.51 -7.75 -18.93
CA SER A 1 -4.89 -8.44 -17.68
C SER A 1 -6.40 -8.57 -17.61
N PRO A 2 -6.96 -9.77 -17.37
CA PRO A 2 -8.40 -9.96 -17.21
C PRO A 2 -8.88 -9.47 -15.83
N ILE A 3 -10.16 -9.13 -15.73
CA ILE A 3 -10.85 -8.96 -14.43
C ILE A 3 -11.33 -10.35 -14.01
N VAL A 4 -10.80 -10.85 -12.89
CA VAL A 4 -11.07 -12.23 -12.42
C VAL A 4 -12.00 -12.24 -11.20
N GLY A 5 -12.60 -13.40 -10.93
CA GLY A 5 -13.50 -13.60 -9.79
C GLY A 5 -14.89 -12.97 -10.00
N ILE A 6 -15.57 -12.67 -8.89
CA ILE A 6 -16.95 -12.17 -8.90
C ILE A 6 -17.08 -10.87 -9.69
N ALA A 7 -16.11 -9.96 -9.58
CA ALA A 7 -16.13 -8.67 -10.28
C ALA A 7 -16.18 -8.85 -11.81
N GLY A 8 -15.40 -9.78 -12.36
CA GLY A 8 -15.43 -10.10 -13.79
C GLY A 8 -16.66 -10.91 -14.20
N LEU A 9 -17.04 -11.88 -13.36
CA LEU A 9 -18.19 -12.75 -13.63
C LEU A 9 -19.50 -11.96 -13.71
N LEU A 10 -19.75 -11.05 -12.75
CA LEU A 10 -20.95 -10.21 -12.76
C LEU A 10 -21.00 -9.34 -14.01
N LEU A 11 -19.87 -8.73 -14.40
CA LEU A 11 -19.79 -7.90 -15.61
C LEU A 11 -20.11 -8.69 -16.88
N GLY A 12 -19.72 -9.96 -16.95
CA GLY A 12 -20.02 -10.83 -18.09
C GLY A 12 -21.47 -11.32 -18.09
N LEU A 13 -22.01 -11.69 -16.93
CA LEU A 13 -23.35 -12.25 -16.81
C LEU A 13 -24.46 -11.23 -17.10
N THR A 14 -24.23 -9.94 -16.85
CA THR A 14 -25.25 -8.90 -17.08
C THR A 14 -25.72 -8.83 -18.53
N ARG A 15 -24.89 -9.29 -19.48
CA ARG A 15 -25.26 -9.41 -20.90
C ARG A 15 -26.43 -10.37 -21.15
N PHE A 16 -26.62 -11.37 -20.29
CA PHE A 16 -27.74 -12.30 -20.37
C PHE A 16 -28.98 -11.83 -19.60
N MET A 17 -28.84 -10.79 -18.78
CA MET A 17 -29.88 -10.29 -17.88
C MET A 17 -30.50 -8.96 -18.36
N ASP A 18 -30.10 -8.47 -19.54
CA ASP A 18 -30.46 -7.13 -20.04
C ASP A 18 -30.15 -6.00 -19.03
N MET A 19 -29.02 -6.14 -18.33
CA MET A 19 -28.58 -5.19 -17.30
C MET A 19 -27.33 -4.45 -17.73
N GLN A 20 -27.30 -3.13 -17.49
CA GLN A 20 -26.08 -2.35 -17.62
C GLN A 20 -25.17 -2.57 -16.40
N ALA A 21 -23.86 -2.68 -16.64
CA ALA A 21 -22.88 -2.87 -15.58
C ALA A 21 -21.58 -2.12 -15.86
N LEU A 22 -20.89 -1.76 -14.78
CA LEU A 22 -19.58 -1.12 -14.77
C LEU A 22 -18.73 -1.75 -13.67
N CYS A 23 -17.42 -1.89 -13.91
CA CYS A 23 -16.46 -2.28 -12.90
C CYS A 23 -15.54 -1.10 -12.58
N LEU A 24 -15.43 -0.70 -11.32
CA LEU A 24 -14.43 0.26 -10.85
C LEU A 24 -13.29 -0.50 -10.15
N LEU A 25 -12.07 -0.29 -10.62
CA LEU A 25 -10.88 -0.95 -10.10
C LEU A 25 -9.88 0.11 -9.63
N GLY A 26 -9.43 -0.01 -8.39
CA GLY A 26 -8.34 0.81 -7.85
C GLY A 26 -7.02 0.07 -8.02
N GLU A 27 -6.02 0.74 -8.60
CA GLU A 27 -4.65 0.21 -8.64
C GLU A 27 -4.11 0.07 -7.22
N THR A 28 -3.46 -1.07 -6.94
CA THR A 28 -2.86 -1.36 -5.63
C THR A 28 -1.52 -2.08 -5.82
N LYS A 29 -0.71 -2.16 -4.75
CA LYS A 29 0.49 -3.02 -4.74
C LYS A 29 0.18 -4.52 -4.68
N GLY A 30 -1.08 -4.91 -4.48
CA GLY A 30 -1.58 -6.29 -4.56
C GLY A 30 -1.27 -7.23 -3.38
N HIS A 31 -0.25 -6.95 -2.56
CA HIS A 31 0.21 -7.85 -1.49
C HIS A 31 -0.17 -7.40 -0.07
N VAL A 32 -0.71 -6.19 0.09
CA VAL A 32 -1.17 -5.63 1.36
C VAL A 32 -2.48 -4.88 1.17
N PRO A 33 -3.34 -4.79 2.21
CA PRO A 33 -4.51 -3.93 2.17
C PRO A 33 -4.14 -2.48 1.83
N ASP A 34 -4.82 -1.89 0.85
CA ASP A 34 -4.56 -0.52 0.38
C ASP A 34 -5.80 0.38 0.62
N PRO A 35 -5.86 1.07 1.78
CA PRO A 35 -6.99 1.96 2.09
C PRO A 35 -7.03 3.20 1.19
N ARG A 36 -5.90 3.61 0.59
CA ARG A 36 -5.86 4.75 -0.35
C ARG A 36 -6.55 4.37 -1.66
N ALA A 37 -6.26 3.19 -2.19
CA ALA A 37 -6.91 2.69 -3.39
C ALA A 37 -8.42 2.51 -3.20
N ALA A 38 -8.84 1.92 -2.08
CA ALA A 38 -10.25 1.79 -1.73
C ALA A 38 -10.95 3.16 -1.65
N LYS A 39 -10.32 4.15 -1.00
CA LYS A 39 -10.84 5.52 -0.90
C LYS A 39 -11.03 6.16 -2.27
N ASN A 40 -10.10 5.97 -3.20
CA ASN A 40 -10.16 6.55 -4.53
C ASN A 40 -11.33 5.96 -5.35
N VAL A 41 -11.54 4.64 -5.29
CA VAL A 41 -12.70 4.00 -5.94
C VAL A 41 -14.01 4.54 -5.39
N LEU A 42 -14.13 4.67 -4.06
CA LEU A 42 -15.34 5.20 -3.43
C LEU A 42 -15.60 6.68 -3.76
N LYS A 43 -14.54 7.49 -3.93
CA LYS A 43 -14.69 8.88 -4.40
C LYS A 43 -15.25 8.95 -5.82
N VAL A 44 -14.78 8.09 -6.73
CA VAL A 44 -15.31 8.02 -8.09
C VAL A 44 -16.77 7.58 -8.05
N LEU A 45 -17.09 6.52 -7.29
CA LEU A 45 -18.46 6.04 -7.11
C LEU A 45 -19.39 7.13 -6.55
N SER A 46 -18.96 7.82 -5.50
CA SER A 46 -19.70 8.93 -4.87
C SER A 46 -20.00 10.03 -5.90
N LYS A 47 -19.02 10.44 -6.69
CA LYS A 47 -19.21 11.46 -7.74
C LYS A 47 -20.14 10.98 -8.86
N MET A 48 -20.06 9.72 -9.25
CA MET A 48 -20.90 9.17 -10.32
C MET A 48 -22.39 9.13 -9.96
N PHE A 49 -22.70 8.87 -8.70
CA PHE A 49 -24.09 8.69 -8.23
C PHE A 49 -24.58 9.80 -7.31
N GLY A 50 -23.77 10.84 -7.05
CA GLY A 50 -24.12 11.93 -6.15
C GLY A 50 -24.29 11.48 -4.69
N LEU A 51 -23.54 10.47 -4.24
CA LEU A 51 -23.65 9.92 -2.89
C LEU A 51 -22.79 10.72 -1.91
N GLU A 52 -23.35 11.08 -0.75
CA GLU A 52 -22.57 11.57 0.38
C GLU A 52 -22.03 10.39 1.19
N LEU A 53 -20.74 10.13 1.07
CA LEU A 53 -20.05 9.07 1.80
C LEU A 53 -19.14 9.67 2.86
N ASP A 54 -19.27 9.22 4.11
CA ASP A 54 -18.24 9.46 5.12
C ASP A 54 -17.06 8.50 4.87
N LEU A 55 -15.90 9.08 4.55
CA LEU A 55 -14.65 8.35 4.29
C LEU A 55 -13.63 8.50 5.44
N SER A 56 -14.05 9.05 6.58
CA SER A 56 -13.19 9.31 7.75
C SER A 56 -12.51 8.05 8.29
N GLY A 57 -13.19 6.91 8.25
CA GLY A 57 -12.64 5.61 8.65
C GLY A 57 -11.46 5.18 7.76
N LEU A 58 -11.53 5.42 6.45
CA LEU A 58 -10.42 5.17 5.53
C LEU A 58 -9.26 6.13 5.78
N ASP A 59 -9.56 7.40 6.11
CA ASP A 59 -8.51 8.35 6.49
C ASP A 59 -7.77 7.93 7.76
N ALA A 60 -8.46 7.39 8.75
CA ALA A 60 -7.83 6.83 9.94
C ALA A 60 -6.91 5.66 9.58
N LYS A 61 -7.35 4.73 8.72
CA LYS A 61 -6.55 3.59 8.27
C LYS A 61 -5.34 4.00 7.44
N ILE A 62 -5.45 5.03 6.61
CA ILE A 62 -4.31 5.59 5.88
C ILE A 62 -3.27 6.13 6.85
N ARG A 63 -3.67 6.93 7.85
CA ARG A 63 -2.75 7.46 8.87
C ARG A 63 -2.10 6.36 9.71
N GLU A 64 -2.84 5.32 10.06
CA GLU A 64 -2.32 4.15 10.77
C GLU A 64 -1.23 3.45 9.94
N ALA A 65 -1.48 3.22 8.65
CA ALA A 65 -0.50 2.60 7.75
C ALA A 65 0.77 3.45 7.58
N GLU A 66 0.65 4.77 7.44
CA GLU A 66 1.81 5.66 7.37
C GLU A 66 2.62 5.64 8.68
N ARG A 67 1.96 5.63 9.85
CA ARG A 67 2.65 5.55 11.14
C ARG A 67 3.46 4.27 11.30
N ILE A 68 2.85 3.13 10.96
CA ILE A 68 3.54 1.82 11.01
C ILE A 68 4.77 1.83 10.07
N ARG A 69 4.62 2.43 8.89
CA ARG A 69 5.72 2.56 7.94
C ARG A 69 6.87 3.42 8.49
N GLU A 70 6.56 4.58 9.06
CA GLU A 70 7.57 5.46 9.67
C GLU A 70 8.30 4.77 10.83
N GLU A 71 7.60 4.01 11.66
CA GLU A 71 8.20 3.23 12.75
C GLU A 71 9.14 2.14 12.20
N LEU A 72 8.74 1.45 11.14
CA LEU A 72 9.56 0.43 10.51
C LEU A 72 10.84 1.02 9.88
N GLU A 73 10.71 2.15 9.17
CA GLU A 73 11.85 2.86 8.56
C GLU A 73 12.86 3.32 9.63
N LYS A 74 12.39 3.78 10.80
CA LYS A 74 13.26 4.13 11.94
C LYS A 74 14.02 2.93 12.49
N LEU A 75 13.34 1.80 12.69
CA LEU A 75 13.97 0.57 13.20
C LEU A 75 15.01 0.00 12.23
N GLU A 76 14.76 0.07 10.93
CA GLU A 76 15.73 -0.33 9.90
C GLU A 76 16.96 0.57 9.92
N LEU A 77 16.77 1.89 10.01
CA LEU A 77 17.87 2.85 10.09
C LEU A 77 18.72 2.65 11.35
N GLU A 78 18.09 2.41 12.51
CA GLU A 78 18.79 2.14 13.77
C GLU A 78 19.64 0.87 13.69
N LYS A 79 19.14 -0.20 13.07
CA LYS A 79 19.88 -1.45 12.85
C LYS A 79 21.12 -1.26 11.96
N VAL A 80 20.99 -0.47 10.89
CA VAL A 80 22.13 -0.15 10.02
C VAL A 80 23.20 0.62 10.81
N LEU A 81 22.79 1.66 11.54
CA LEU A 81 23.70 2.50 12.33
C LEU A 81 24.38 1.74 13.48
N THR A 82 23.68 0.79 14.12
CA THR A 82 24.28 -0.07 15.15
C THR A 82 25.23 -1.10 14.55
N GLY A 83 24.88 -1.71 13.41
CA GLY A 83 25.77 -2.61 12.68
C GLY A 83 27.07 -1.94 12.23
N GLU A 84 26.99 -0.74 11.66
CA GLU A 84 28.18 0.04 11.27
C GLU A 84 29.07 0.40 12.47
N LYS A 85 28.47 0.76 13.61
CA LYS A 85 29.21 1.06 14.85
C LYS A 85 29.91 -0.18 15.42
N GLU A 86 29.27 -1.35 15.37
CA GLU A 86 29.90 -2.61 15.80
C GLU A 86 31.02 -3.06 14.86
N GLU A 87 30.87 -2.88 13.55
CA GLU A 87 31.92 -3.17 12.57
C GLU A 87 33.12 -2.21 12.68
N ALA A 88 32.88 -0.92 12.88
CA ALA A 88 33.92 0.07 13.12
C ALA A 88 34.71 -0.21 14.42
N ARG A 89 34.03 -0.73 15.45
CA ARG A 89 34.65 -1.14 16.71
C ARG A 89 35.40 -2.47 16.61
N ARG A 90 35.06 -3.33 15.65
CA ARG A 90 35.69 -4.63 15.39
C ARG A 90 36.90 -4.59 14.45
N ARG A 91 37.22 -3.48 13.80
CA ARG A 91 38.49 -3.30 13.07
C ARG A 91 39.54 -2.73 14.03
N PRO A 92 40.43 -3.53 14.67
CA PRO A 92 41.61 -2.95 15.28
C PRO A 92 42.45 -2.35 14.16
N GLY A 93 43.04 -1.18 14.39
CA GLY A 93 43.85 -0.48 13.39
C GLY A 93 44.78 -1.44 12.66
N ARG A 94 44.66 -1.53 11.34
CA ARG A 94 45.70 -2.16 10.52
C ARG A 94 47.00 -1.44 10.89
N PRO A 95 48.06 -2.15 11.33
CA PRO A 95 49.35 -1.50 11.47
C PRO A 95 49.71 -0.92 10.09
N GLU A 96 50.00 0.36 10.04
CA GLU A 96 50.61 0.98 8.87
C GLU A 96 51.96 0.30 8.66
N TYR A 97 52.04 -0.56 7.65
CA TYR A 97 53.32 -1.07 7.18
C TYR A 97 54.09 0.10 6.56
N ILE A 98 54.96 0.71 7.36
CA ILE A 98 56.05 1.56 6.89
C ILE A 98 57.26 0.63 6.77
N PHE A 99 57.77 0.51 5.54
CA PHE A 99 58.93 -0.25 5.03
C PHE A 99 59.77 -1.05 6.03
#